data_AF-A0A0Q0U597-F1
#
_entry.id   AF-A0A0Q0U597-F1
#
_cell.length_a   1.000
_cell.length_b   1.000
_cell.length_c   1.000
_cell.angle_alpha   90.00
_cell.angle_beta   90.00
_cell.angle_gamma   90.00
#
_symmetry.space_group_name_H-M   'P 1'
#
loop_
_entity.id
_entity.type
_entity.pdbx_description
1 polymer ?
#
loop_
_entity_poly.entity_id
_entity_poly.type
_entity_poly.pdbx_seq_one_letter_code
_entity_poly.pdbx_strand_id
1 'polypeptide(L)'
;MIAVVDKQSDATVVWHVQTTVGDTAVMSGAWIVEDPTDLLVDAVQVSPGPKAVEELAEAIAAERERVREAASEAIKGLRLDPLVVPDLDVLADTYQGEPMAQRAWVTATALAQLVQQWHTLETQRRSRKHLQEVFGKEIRPLPLIHHAP
;
A
#
# COMPACT_ATOMS: atom_id res chain seq x y z
N MET A 1 -3.69 8.09 3.40
CA MET A 1 -4.69 7.02 3.22
C MET A 1 -4.88 6.78 1.72
N ILE A 2 -5.14 5.54 1.32
CA ILE A 2 -5.55 5.19 -0.05
C ILE A 2 -7.05 4.87 -0.02
N ALA A 3 -7.81 5.36 -0.99
CA ALA A 3 -9.18 4.95 -1.24
C ALA A 3 -9.23 4.10 -2.51
N VAL A 4 -9.61 2.83 -2.37
CA VAL A 4 -9.96 1.96 -3.51
C VAL A 4 -11.41 2.25 -3.88
N VAL A 5 -11.64 2.78 -5.07
CA VAL A 5 -12.95 3.28 -5.51
C VAL A 5 -13.47 2.46 -6.70
N ASP A 6 -14.40 1.55 -6.45
CA ASP A 6 -15.08 0.77 -7.50
C ASP A 6 -16.40 1.45 -7.88
N LYS A 7 -16.38 2.28 -8.93
CA LYS A 7 -17.60 2.88 -9.49
C LYS A 7 -18.33 1.84 -10.34
N GLN A 8 -19.53 1.45 -9.90
CA GLN A 8 -20.42 0.52 -10.60
C GLN A 8 -21.66 1.27 -11.10
N SER A 9 -22.53 0.59 -11.86
CA SER A 9 -23.73 1.23 -12.44
C SER A 9 -24.71 1.73 -11.38
N ASP A 10 -24.81 1.00 -10.25
CA ASP A 10 -25.89 1.17 -9.27
C ASP A 10 -25.38 1.72 -7.93
N ALA A 11 -24.07 1.66 -7.68
CA ALA A 11 -23.42 2.17 -6.47
C ALA A 11 -21.91 2.36 -6.70
N THR A 12 -21.27 3.09 -5.79
CA THR A 12 -19.81 3.13 -5.66
C THR A 12 -19.41 2.38 -4.40
N VAL A 13 -18.48 1.44 -4.54
CA VAL A 13 -17.82 0.78 -3.39
C VAL A 13 -16.53 1.50 -3.06
N VAL A 14 -16.35 1.88 -1.80
CA VAL A 14 -15.11 2.49 -1.30
C VAL A 14 -14.52 1.61 -0.20
N TRP A 15 -13.22 1.37 -0.27
CA TRP A 15 -12.41 0.79 0.80
C TRP A 15 -11.22 1.70 1.10
N HIS A 16 -10.97 1.98 2.38
CA HIS A 16 -9.78 2.73 2.79
C HIS A 16 -8.67 1.80 3.27
N VAL A 17 -7.45 2.13 2.85
CA VAL A 17 -6.21 1.53 3.34
C VAL A 17 -5.43 2.61 4.09
N GLN A 18 -5.19 2.37 5.38
CA GLN A 18 -4.39 3.26 6.21
C GLN A 18 -2.91 3.10 5.85
N THR A 19 -2.24 4.23 5.67
CA THR A 19 -0.84 4.30 5.23
C THR A 19 0.10 4.82 6.33
N THR A 20 -0.46 5.18 7.48
CA THR A 20 0.28 5.78 8.60
C THR A 20 0.82 4.68 9.51
N VAL A 21 2.08 4.81 9.93
CA VAL A 21 2.70 3.86 10.86
C VAL A 21 2.06 3.96 12.23
N GLY A 22 1.65 2.82 12.79
CA GLY A 22 1.09 2.71 14.13
C GLY A 22 -0.44 2.54 14.18
N ASP A 23 -1.13 2.73 13.05
CA ASP A 23 -2.55 2.37 12.96
C ASP A 23 -2.69 0.85 12.88
N THR A 24 -3.27 0.26 13.92
CA THR A 24 -3.47 -1.20 14.03
C THR A 24 -4.60 -1.73 13.13
N ALA A 25 -5.35 -0.83 12.48
CA ALA A 25 -6.38 -1.17 11.50
C ALA A 25 -5.92 -0.70 10.11
N VAL A 26 -5.27 -1.59 9.37
CA VAL A 26 -4.71 -1.28 8.04
C VAL A 26 -5.82 -1.05 7.00
N MET A 27 -7.04 -1.52 7.28
CA MET A 27 -8.20 -1.37 6.41
C MET A 27 -9.43 -0.90 7.20
N SER A 28 -10.25 -0.06 6.57
CA SER A 28 -11.61 0.28 7.04
C SER A 28 -12.61 -0.84 6.71
N GLY A 29 -13.90 -0.67 7.00
CA GLY A 29 -14.95 -1.47 6.35
C GLY A 29 -15.23 -0.99 4.91
N ALA A 30 -16.09 -1.72 4.19
CA ALA A 30 -16.63 -1.30 2.90
C ALA A 30 -17.73 -0.25 3.09
N TRP A 31 -17.73 0.80 2.26
CA TRP A 31 -18.90 1.65 2.06
C TRP A 31 -19.46 1.42 0.67
N ILE A 32 -20.79 1.23 0.58
CA ILE A 32 -21.52 1.10 -0.68
C ILE A 32 -22.49 2.27 -0.72
N VAL A 33 -22.21 3.27 -1.56
CA VAL A 33 -22.90 4.57 -1.56
C VAL A 33 -23.11 5.08 -2.97
N GLU A 34 -24.15 5.88 -3.18
CA GLU A 34 -24.37 6.57 -4.47
C GLU A 34 -23.32 7.67 -4.69
N ASP A 35 -23.05 8.47 -3.65
CA ASP A 35 -22.06 9.55 -3.68
C ASP A 35 -20.93 9.28 -2.66
N PRO A 36 -19.70 8.99 -3.12
CA PRO A 36 -18.56 8.72 -2.25
C PRO A 36 -17.81 9.99 -1.81
N THR A 37 -18.21 11.20 -2.22
CA THR A 37 -17.39 12.43 -2.13
C THR A 37 -16.78 12.64 -0.74
N ASP A 38 -17.57 12.51 0.32
CA ASP A 38 -17.11 12.69 1.71
C ASP A 38 -16.09 11.63 2.15
N LEU A 39 -16.13 10.44 1.54
CA LEU A 39 -15.20 9.34 1.80
C LEU A 39 -13.86 9.52 1.08
N LEU A 40 -13.76 10.44 0.13
CA LEU A 40 -12.56 10.61 -0.71
C LEU A 40 -11.65 11.77 -0.26
N VAL A 41 -12.07 12.52 0.76
CA VAL A 41 -11.31 13.65 1.30
C VAL A 41 -9.93 13.18 1.77
N ASP A 42 -8.89 13.87 1.30
CA ASP A 42 -7.47 13.60 1.60
C ASP A 42 -6.98 12.17 1.28
N ALA A 43 -7.74 11.41 0.49
CA ALA A 43 -7.37 10.06 0.08
C ALA A 43 -6.72 10.06 -1.31
N VAL A 44 -5.65 9.27 -1.46
CA VAL A 44 -5.15 8.91 -2.79
C VAL A 44 -6.10 7.89 -3.38
N GLN A 45 -6.74 8.24 -4.49
CA GLN A 45 -7.75 7.40 -5.12
C GLN A 45 -7.09 6.39 -6.08
N VAL A 46 -7.54 5.15 -6.03
CA VAL A 46 -7.10 4.10 -6.95
C VAL A 46 -8.30 3.28 -7.43
N SER A 47 -8.27 2.89 -8.70
CA SER A 47 -9.25 1.94 -9.24
C SER A 47 -8.90 0.52 -8.81
N PRO A 48 -9.89 -0.33 -8.48
CA PRO A 48 -9.65 -1.74 -8.17
C PRO A 48 -9.02 -2.48 -9.35
N GLY A 49 -8.07 -3.36 -9.05
CA GLY A 49 -7.44 -4.25 -10.02
C GLY A 49 -5.93 -4.42 -9.84
N PRO A 50 -5.32 -5.32 -10.63
CA PRO A 50 -3.90 -5.67 -10.52
C PRO A 50 -2.98 -4.48 -10.72
N LYS A 51 -3.32 -3.57 -11.63
CA LYS A 51 -2.50 -2.40 -11.94
C LYS A 51 -2.16 -1.55 -10.70
N ALA A 52 -3.15 -1.28 -9.83
CA ALA A 52 -2.91 -0.49 -8.61
C ALA A 52 -1.94 -1.19 -7.65
N VAL A 53 -1.99 -2.52 -7.59
CA VAL A 53 -1.13 -3.35 -6.74
C VAL A 53 0.28 -3.42 -7.33
N GLU A 54 0.39 -3.62 -8.64
CA GLU A 54 1.65 -3.63 -9.40
C GLU A 54 2.39 -2.29 -9.27
N GLU A 55 1.69 -1.17 -9.49
CA GLU A 55 2.28 0.18 -9.41
C GLU A 55 2.86 0.46 -8.02
N LEU A 56 2.15 0.10 -6.94
CA LEU A 56 2.68 0.27 -5.58
C LEU A 56 3.85 -0.70 -5.30
N ALA A 57 3.75 -1.95 -5.74
CA ALA A 57 4.82 -2.93 -5.56
C ALA A 57 6.10 -2.49 -6.28
N GLU A 58 6.00 -2.02 -7.52
CA GLU A 58 7.12 -1.49 -8.29
C GLU A 58 7.75 -0.28 -7.61
N ALA A 59 6.94 0.66 -7.11
CA ALA A 59 7.43 1.83 -6.39
C ALA A 59 8.19 1.43 -5.10
N ILE A 60 7.68 0.48 -4.32
CA ILE A 60 8.36 -0.05 -3.13
C ILE A 60 9.64 -0.81 -3.52
N ALA A 61 9.61 -1.60 -4.60
CA ALA A 61 10.78 -2.34 -5.08
C ALA A 61 11.90 -1.40 -5.49
N ALA A 62 11.58 -0.30 -6.18
CA ALA A 62 12.53 0.73 -6.56
C ALA A 62 13.17 1.40 -5.34
N GLU A 63 12.37 1.76 -4.32
CA GLU A 63 12.91 2.31 -3.07
C GLU A 63 13.79 1.31 -2.32
N ARG A 64 13.40 0.03 -2.30
CA ARG A 64 14.20 -1.03 -1.70
C ARG A 64 15.55 -1.17 -2.38
N GLU A 65 15.61 -1.05 -3.70
CA GLU A 65 16.87 -1.12 -4.44
C GLU A 65 17.76 0.09 -4.14
N ARG A 66 17.20 1.31 -4.08
CA ARG A 66 17.98 2.49 -3.65
C ARG A 66 18.59 2.31 -2.26
N VAL A 67 17.85 1.70 -1.33
CA VAL A 67 18.38 1.40 0.02
C VAL A 67 19.51 0.36 -0.05
N ARG A 68 19.38 -0.67 -0.91
CA ARG A 68 20.43 -1.67 -1.13
C ARG A 68 21.68 -1.06 -1.72
N GLU A 69 21.54 -0.23 -2.75
CA GLU A 69 22.65 0.45 -3.42
C GLU A 69 23.40 1.39 -2.45
N ALA A 70 22.68 2.19 -1.67
CA ALA A 70 23.30 3.06 -0.66
C ALA A 70 24.04 2.27 0.43
N ALA A 71 23.70 1.00 0.64
CA ALA A 71 24.31 0.15 1.64
C ALA A 71 25.45 -0.74 1.12
N SER A 72 25.58 -0.92 -0.20
CA SER A 72 26.42 -1.96 -0.81
C SER A 72 27.88 -1.87 -0.37
N GLU A 73 28.43 -0.66 -0.33
CA GLU A 73 29.82 -0.38 0.06
C GLU A 73 29.97 -0.07 1.56
N ALA A 74 28.89 0.31 2.24
CA ALA A 74 28.94 0.85 3.60
C ALA A 74 28.50 -0.15 4.70
N ILE A 75 27.68 -1.15 4.36
CA ILE A 75 27.07 -2.06 5.33
C ILE A 75 27.25 -3.51 4.86
N LYS A 76 28.21 -4.21 5.48
CA LYS A 76 28.37 -5.66 5.26
C LYS A 76 27.19 -6.43 5.83
N GLY A 77 26.59 -7.30 5.02
CA GLY A 77 25.52 -8.21 5.47
C GLY A 77 24.17 -7.54 5.69
N LEU A 78 23.89 -6.40 5.04
CA LEU A 78 22.53 -5.85 5.06
C LEU A 78 21.53 -6.87 4.50
N ARG A 79 20.58 -7.26 5.33
CA ARG A 79 19.42 -8.06 4.94
C ARG A 79 18.19 -7.16 4.95
N LEU A 80 17.60 -6.98 3.77
CA LEU A 80 16.28 -6.39 3.59
C LEU A 80 15.32 -7.50 3.24
N ASP A 81 14.16 -7.53 3.87
CA ASP A 81 13.15 -8.55 3.58
C ASP A 81 12.75 -8.46 2.09
N PRO A 82 12.53 -9.60 1.42
CA PRO A 82 12.06 -9.59 0.04
C PRO A 82 10.66 -8.96 -0.03
N LEU A 83 10.41 -8.19 -1.08
CA LEU A 83 9.06 -7.75 -1.39
C LEU A 83 8.28 -8.93 -1.96
N VAL A 84 7.08 -9.17 -1.44
CA VAL A 84 6.15 -10.19 -1.91
C VAL A 84 4.89 -9.48 -2.41
N VAL A 85 4.61 -9.63 -3.70
CA VAL A 85 3.36 -9.12 -4.29
C VAL A 85 2.23 -10.07 -3.91
N PRO A 86 1.15 -9.57 -3.29
CA PRO A 86 0.00 -10.42 -2.92
C PRO A 86 -0.68 -11.02 -4.16
N ASP A 87 -1.07 -12.28 -4.04
CA ASP A 87 -1.83 -12.99 -5.08
C ASP A 87 -3.32 -12.63 -4.99
N LEU A 88 -3.85 -11.98 -6.02
CA LEU A 88 -5.21 -11.47 -6.02
C LEU A 88 -6.27 -12.57 -6.14
N ASP A 89 -5.96 -13.67 -6.80
CA ASP A 89 -6.89 -14.80 -6.94
C ASP A 89 -7.02 -15.52 -5.60
N VAL A 90 -5.90 -15.75 -4.91
CA VAL A 90 -5.91 -16.31 -3.55
C VAL A 90 -6.68 -15.40 -2.59
N LEU A 91 -6.50 -14.09 -2.68
CA LEU A 91 -7.29 -13.16 -1.87
C LEU A 91 -8.79 -13.26 -2.21
N ALA A 92 -9.15 -13.25 -3.50
CA ALA A 92 -10.53 -13.33 -3.95
C ALA A 92 -11.25 -14.58 -3.40
N ASP A 93 -10.57 -15.74 -3.37
CA ASP A 93 -11.09 -16.99 -2.84
C ASP A 93 -11.39 -16.95 -1.33
N THR A 94 -10.70 -16.08 -0.59
CA THR A 94 -10.94 -15.91 0.86
C THR A 94 -12.02 -14.90 1.21
N TYR A 95 -12.51 -14.15 0.22
CA TYR A 95 -13.49 -13.09 0.45
C TYR A 95 -14.83 -13.64 0.95
N GLN A 96 -15.36 -13.01 2.00
CA GLN A 96 -16.68 -13.29 2.55
C GLN A 96 -17.40 -11.96 2.75
N GLY A 97 -18.48 -11.73 2.01
CA GLY A 97 -19.23 -10.49 2.07
C GLY A 97 -20.10 -10.28 0.84
N GLU A 98 -20.57 -9.04 0.67
CA GLU A 98 -21.37 -8.62 -0.45
C GLU A 98 -20.58 -8.73 -1.77
N PRO A 99 -21.07 -9.46 -2.81
CA PRO A 99 -20.33 -9.68 -4.05
C PRO A 99 -19.82 -8.41 -4.73
N MET A 100 -20.60 -7.32 -4.76
CA MET A 100 -20.16 -6.07 -5.39
C MET A 100 -18.92 -5.46 -4.73
N ALA A 101 -18.65 -5.79 -3.46
CA ALA A 101 -17.49 -5.26 -2.74
C ALA A 101 -16.21 -6.10 -2.90
N GLN A 102 -16.28 -7.29 -3.51
CA GLN A 102 -15.14 -8.21 -3.62
C GLN A 102 -13.94 -7.56 -4.32
N ARG A 103 -14.14 -6.90 -5.47
CA ARG A 103 -13.05 -6.31 -6.26
C ARG A 103 -12.29 -5.23 -5.49
N ALA A 104 -13.04 -4.33 -4.86
CA ALA A 104 -12.47 -3.28 -4.02
C ALA A 104 -11.74 -3.88 -2.81
N TRP A 105 -12.33 -4.89 -2.16
CA TRP A 105 -11.74 -5.57 -1.01
C TRP A 105 -10.43 -6.29 -1.34
N VAL A 106 -10.38 -7.04 -2.44
CA VAL A 106 -9.17 -7.77 -2.89
C VAL A 106 -8.03 -6.79 -3.11
N THR A 107 -8.31 -5.70 -3.85
CA THR A 107 -7.30 -4.67 -4.12
C THR A 107 -6.85 -3.98 -2.82
N ALA A 108 -7.80 -3.59 -1.96
CA ALA A 108 -7.48 -2.94 -0.69
C ALA A 108 -6.65 -3.85 0.23
N THR A 109 -6.93 -5.15 0.24
CA THR A 109 -6.19 -6.15 1.02
C THR A 109 -4.76 -6.31 0.51
N ALA A 110 -4.59 -6.38 -0.80
CA ALA A 110 -3.26 -6.45 -1.41
C ALA A 110 -2.44 -5.18 -1.10
N LEU A 111 -3.05 -3.99 -1.24
CA LEU A 111 -2.40 -2.72 -0.91
C LEU A 111 -2.05 -2.65 0.58
N ALA A 112 -2.93 -3.09 1.47
CA ALA A 112 -2.66 -3.15 2.91
C ALA A 112 -1.43 -4.02 3.24
N GLN A 113 -1.29 -5.18 2.58
CA GLN A 113 -0.12 -6.04 2.75
C GLN A 113 1.17 -5.37 2.24
N LEU A 114 1.11 -4.64 1.11
CA LEU A 114 2.25 -3.88 0.60
C LEU A 114 2.64 -2.72 1.53
N VAL A 115 1.66 -2.02 2.11
CA VAL A 115 1.91 -0.97 3.12
C VAL A 115 2.65 -1.53 4.33
N GLN A 116 2.27 -2.70 4.83
CA GLN A 116 2.99 -3.36 5.94
C GLN A 116 4.43 -3.71 5.58
N GLN A 117 4.67 -4.17 4.34
CA GLN A 117 6.02 -4.44 3.85
C GLN A 117 6.86 -3.15 3.73
N TRP A 118 6.25 -2.03 3.30
CA TRP A 118 6.91 -0.73 3.32
C TRP A 118 7.31 -0.31 4.74
N HIS A 119 6.43 -0.47 5.73
CA HIS A 119 6.75 -0.15 7.12
C HIS A 119 7.87 -1.02 7.69
N THR A 120 7.92 -2.29 7.30
CA THR A 120 9.03 -3.18 7.63
C THR A 120 10.34 -2.69 7.01
N LEU A 121 10.34 -2.32 5.73
CA LEU A 121 11.50 -1.77 5.04
C LEU A 121 12.00 -0.48 5.71
N GLU A 122 11.10 0.45 6.04
CA GLU A 122 11.47 1.71 6.70
C GLU A 122 12.02 1.46 8.12
N THR A 123 11.50 0.46 8.83
CA THR A 123 12.06 0.03 10.12
C THR A 123 13.48 -0.51 9.95
N GLN A 124 13.71 -1.38 8.96
CA GLN A 124 15.03 -1.94 8.65
C GLN A 124 16.02 -0.84 8.24
N ARG A 125 15.62 0.09 7.35
CA ARG A 125 16.42 1.23 6.91
C ARG A 125 16.81 2.11 8.10
N ARG A 126 15.84 2.51 8.93
CA ARG A 126 16.06 3.38 10.09
C ARG A 126 16.90 2.73 11.18
N SER A 127 16.99 1.40 11.25
CA SER A 127 17.86 0.74 12.24
C SER A 127 19.36 0.97 12.00
N ARG A 128 19.77 1.48 10.83
CA ARG A 128 21.18 1.62 10.44
C ARG A 128 21.60 3.09 10.38
N LYS A 129 22.62 3.46 11.14
CA LYS A 129 23.14 4.84 11.21
C LYS A 129 23.49 5.41 9.83
N HIS A 130 24.20 4.65 8.99
CA HIS A 130 24.55 5.11 7.65
C HIS A 130 23.31 5.44 6.80
N LEU A 131 22.30 4.56 6.80
CA LEU A 131 21.06 4.80 6.06
C LEU A 131 20.22 5.94 6.65
N GLN A 132 20.34 6.23 7.95
CA GLN A 132 19.76 7.44 8.53
C GLN A 132 20.45 8.71 8.04
N GLU A 133 21.77 8.69 7.82
CA GLU A 133 22.52 9.82 7.29
C GLU A 133 22.17 10.09 5.82
N VAL A 134 21.96 9.03 5.04
CA VAL A 134 21.58 9.14 3.62
C VAL A 134 20.11 9.53 3.43
N PHE A 135 19.18 8.88 4.14
CA PHE A 135 17.74 8.99 3.88
C PHE A 135 16.96 9.72 4.99
N GLY A 136 17.63 10.17 6.05
CA GLY A 136 16.99 10.77 7.22
C GLY A 136 16.53 9.75 8.27
N LYS A 137 16.22 10.24 9.47
CA LYS A 137 15.80 9.43 10.63
C LYS A 137 14.31 9.20 10.71
N GLU A 138 13.53 10.01 10.02
CA GLU A 138 12.08 9.93 10.01
C GLU A 138 11.58 8.79 9.12
N ILE A 139 10.36 8.34 9.40
CA ILE A 139 9.65 7.40 8.54
C ILE A 139 9.24 8.16 7.27
N ARG A 140 9.63 7.64 6.11
CA ARG A 140 9.25 8.24 4.84
C ARG A 140 7.81 7.86 4.47
N PRO A 141 7.08 8.75 3.78
CA PRO A 141 5.76 8.42 3.27
C PRO A 141 5.84 7.23 2.31
N LEU A 142 4.73 6.49 2.22
CA LEU A 142 4.57 5.44 1.21
C LEU A 142 4.81 6.02 -0.19
N PRO A 143 5.58 5.36 -1.08
CA PRO A 143 5.90 5.87 -2.41
C PRO A 143 4.70 5.70 -3.35
N LEU A 144 3.67 6.54 -3.15
CA LEU A 144 2.47 6.56 -3.97
C LEU A 144 2.74 7.34 -5.27
N ILE A 145 2.40 6.75 -6.41
CA ILE A 145 2.27 7.49 -7.66
C ILE A 145 0.97 8.29 -7.54
N HIS A 146 1.04 9.62 -7.65
CA HIS A 146 -0.17 10.45 -7.62
C HIS A 146 -1.05 10.09 -8.82
N HIS A 147 -2.16 9.39 -8.59
CA HIS A 147 -3.26 9.33 -9.54
C HIS A 147 -4.08 10.61 -9.35
N ALA A 148 -4.11 11.45 -10.39
CA ALA A 148 -4.97 12.62 -10.43
C ALA A 148 -6.46 12.18 -10.38
N PRO A 149 -7.36 13.01 -9.81
CA PRO A 149 -8.78 12.69 -9.63
C PRO A 149 -9.54 12.45 -10.93
#